data_AF-A0A5N0I3W3-F1
#
_entry.id   AF-A0A5N0I3W3-F1
#
_cell.length_a   1.000
_cell.length_b   1.000
_cell.length_c   1.000
_cell.angle_alpha   90.00
_cell.angle_beta   90.00
_cell.angle_gamma   90.00
#
_symmetry.space_group_name_H-M   'P 1'
#
loop_
_entity.id
_entity.type
_entity.pdbx_description
1 polymer ?
#
loop_
_entity_poly.entity_id
_entity_poly.type
_entity_poly.pdbx_seq_one_letter_code
_entity_poly.pdbx_strand_id
1 'polypeptide(L)'
;MTSVDMGVDFWLRYVEASGGLTESGSETTLVMLPPDLQATLQLPEVLRVTTDPDVAREDGATLLSVGHPALSRAADDVLAVGDVAAMTIPVPATPPPPAQRLQTMARDQFSIEHGRIDVTGAPTRAVRTILRVGVLVDYTLSSDDHYQECAECWVDASSQRELAPQLGTRLAGLTAAPKDDAPSIEGLITAIGCADQVIERCARRRRSELGDGIDKIRDAELDRVDAYYRDALATIERRRAQAPTDRLELLDARADSVRTEHARRLAETRDKYTARHQVRPYRLHLYEVPVWRVPVDVRRGDRRYPLILDWLIPLSRFTDVACPQCGAAERLVATKTRLGCVGCVPRPAVRLAPAPPSAPAQPASKAEQPVVPPSAPRQPRRSVRTDAHLTSAKCDKLGTKLAGKVWEAVVRNDRRLARLCAPDSPAAAAVRLYGPSGAAWAVGISPTEQLTAVACAATVSADLRHTSTGWVETTAGHRFPFLLRWQTAGDTGQVDEILPYNWPVEPAHLSRWILGPGRHGVYAPPQPRIPLGSVGTLLWRRVPAVFGLPAVLRCLAALWRLPGEEVFLAAHDPAALAAGIERMVCRRANLTAGRFADVAAAYRVNEAAIRAADAELQKCLGLSPQQWW
;
A
#
# COMPACT_ATOMS: atom_id res chain seq x y z
N MET A 1 -32.25 -9.02 -6.92
CA MET A 1 -31.82 -7.90 -6.05
C MET A 1 -30.84 -7.07 -6.86
N THR A 2 -31.38 -6.05 -7.52
CA THR A 2 -30.68 -5.12 -8.40
C THR A 2 -29.62 -4.37 -7.61
N SER A 3 -28.47 -4.13 -8.25
CA SER A 3 -27.43 -3.24 -7.75
C SER A 3 -28.06 -1.89 -7.48
N VAL A 4 -28.23 -1.54 -6.21
CA VAL A 4 -28.73 -0.22 -5.81
C VAL A 4 -27.73 0.81 -6.34
N ASP A 5 -28.19 1.71 -7.21
CA ASP A 5 -27.36 2.81 -7.69
C ASP A 5 -27.11 3.76 -6.52
N MET A 6 -25.88 3.73 -6.01
CA MET A 6 -25.46 4.53 -4.86
C MET A 6 -25.66 6.03 -5.09
N GLY A 7 -25.69 6.52 -6.33
CA GLY A 7 -25.90 7.92 -6.65
C GLY A 7 -27.34 8.37 -6.36
N VAL A 8 -28.33 7.59 -6.80
CA VAL A 8 -29.74 7.90 -6.54
C VAL A 8 -30.07 7.72 -5.07
N ASP A 9 -29.58 6.67 -4.43
CA ASP A 9 -29.73 6.48 -2.99
C ASP A 9 -29.18 7.67 -2.17
N PHE A 10 -28.00 8.17 -2.56
CA PHE A 10 -27.41 9.36 -1.95
C PHE A 10 -28.32 10.58 -2.14
N TRP A 11 -28.79 10.83 -3.35
CA TRP A 11 -29.63 11.97 -3.67
C TRP A 11 -30.97 11.94 -2.94
N LEU A 12 -31.61 10.78 -2.88
CA LEU A 12 -32.87 10.61 -2.14
C LEU A 12 -32.69 10.92 -0.66
N ARG A 13 -31.61 10.42 -0.02
CA ARG A 13 -31.29 10.76 1.37
C ARG A 13 -30.99 12.24 1.57
N TYR A 14 -30.32 12.88 0.61
CA TYR A 14 -30.09 14.33 0.64
C TYR A 14 -31.42 15.10 0.58
N VAL A 15 -32.34 14.68 -0.29
CA VAL A 15 -33.68 15.27 -0.39
C VAL A 15 -34.44 15.12 0.92
N GLU A 16 -34.49 13.93 1.49
CA GLU A 16 -35.15 13.67 2.78
C GLU A 16 -34.53 14.49 3.92
N ALA A 17 -33.19 14.52 4.01
CA ALA A 17 -32.47 15.30 5.01
C ALA A 17 -32.71 16.81 4.88
N SER A 18 -33.02 17.27 3.67
CA SER A 18 -33.34 18.67 3.36
C SER A 18 -34.84 18.98 3.44
N GLY A 19 -35.65 18.05 3.99
CA GLY A 19 -37.09 18.23 4.22
C GLY A 19 -38.00 17.87 3.04
N GLY A 20 -37.47 17.24 1.99
CA GLY A 20 -38.28 16.66 0.92
C GLY A 20 -38.89 15.31 1.29
N LEU A 21 -39.83 14.85 0.47
CA LEU A 21 -40.52 13.58 0.67
C LEU A 21 -40.22 12.64 -0.49
N THR A 22 -40.05 11.35 -0.18
CA THR A 22 -39.85 10.33 -1.20
C THR A 22 -40.79 9.15 -0.97
N GLU A 23 -41.29 8.57 -2.06
CA GLU A 23 -42.11 7.37 -2.05
C GLU A 23 -41.57 6.38 -3.09
N SER A 24 -41.02 5.27 -2.61
CA SER A 24 -40.40 4.25 -3.45
C SER A 24 -41.44 3.39 -4.16
N GLY A 25 -41.43 3.38 -5.49
CA GLY A 25 -42.16 2.43 -6.34
C GLY A 25 -41.27 1.26 -6.79
N SER A 26 -41.83 0.40 -7.66
CA SER A 26 -41.09 -0.77 -8.20
C SER A 26 -40.00 -0.39 -9.20
N GLU A 27 -40.23 0.65 -10.01
CA GLU A 27 -39.37 1.05 -11.14
C GLU A 27 -38.98 2.55 -11.12
N THR A 28 -39.72 3.35 -10.35
CA THR A 28 -39.47 4.78 -10.15
C THR A 28 -39.68 5.14 -8.68
N THR A 29 -39.02 6.20 -8.21
CA THR A 29 -39.30 6.82 -6.91
C THR A 29 -39.96 8.17 -7.14
N LEU A 30 -41.13 8.40 -6.53
CA LEU A 30 -41.79 9.70 -6.53
C LEU A 30 -41.10 10.59 -5.51
N VAL A 31 -40.77 11.81 -5.90
CA VAL A 31 -40.05 12.76 -5.05
C VAL A 31 -40.77 14.10 -5.06
N MET A 32 -40.94 14.67 -3.87
CA MET A 32 -41.48 16.00 -3.66
C MET A 32 -40.41 16.89 -3.01
N LEU A 33 -40.00 17.94 -3.72
CA LEU A 33 -38.93 18.86 -3.33
C LEU A 33 -39.50 20.12 -2.65
N PRO A 34 -38.96 20.55 -1.49
CA PRO A 34 -39.30 21.84 -0.92
C PRO A 34 -38.80 23.00 -1.81
N PRO A 35 -39.38 24.21 -1.70
CA PRO A 35 -39.07 25.35 -2.58
C PRO A 35 -37.57 25.68 -2.69
N ASP A 36 -36.84 25.59 -1.58
CA ASP A 36 -35.40 25.86 -1.56
C ASP A 36 -34.61 24.86 -2.41
N LEU A 37 -34.96 23.56 -2.32
CA LEU A 37 -34.34 22.54 -3.15
C LEU A 37 -34.74 22.64 -4.63
N GLN A 38 -35.97 23.06 -4.93
CA GLN A 38 -36.38 23.32 -6.31
C GLN A 38 -35.51 24.41 -6.94
N ALA A 39 -35.28 25.51 -6.23
CA ALA A 39 -34.43 26.61 -6.69
C ALA A 39 -32.97 26.17 -6.84
N THR A 40 -32.42 25.47 -5.87
CA THR A 40 -31.01 25.01 -5.87
C THR A 40 -30.75 23.96 -6.94
N LEU A 41 -31.62 22.96 -7.07
CA LEU A 41 -31.44 21.85 -8.03
C LEU A 41 -31.99 22.17 -9.43
N GLN A 42 -32.78 23.24 -9.57
CA GLN A 42 -33.50 23.59 -10.81
C GLN A 42 -34.40 22.44 -11.30
N LEU A 43 -35.11 21.82 -10.36
CA LEU A 43 -36.03 20.71 -10.58
C LEU A 43 -37.45 21.12 -10.17
N PRO A 44 -38.50 20.51 -10.78
CA PRO A 44 -39.88 20.80 -10.40
C PRO A 44 -40.19 20.30 -8.98
N GLU A 45 -41.27 20.82 -8.40
CA GLU A 45 -41.77 20.41 -7.07
C GLU A 45 -41.98 18.90 -6.95
N VAL A 46 -42.60 18.28 -7.96
CA VAL A 46 -42.87 16.84 -7.97
C VAL A 46 -42.24 16.23 -9.22
N LEU A 47 -41.47 15.17 -9.03
CA LEU A 47 -40.86 14.40 -10.12
C LEU A 47 -40.79 12.92 -9.77
N ARG A 48 -40.81 12.08 -10.82
CA ARG A 48 -40.45 10.66 -10.72
C ARG A 48 -38.99 10.51 -11.12
N VAL A 49 -38.20 9.80 -10.32
CA VAL A 49 -36.79 9.52 -10.62
C VAL A 49 -36.56 8.03 -10.84
N THR A 50 -35.66 7.71 -11.75
CA THR A 50 -35.21 6.34 -12.01
C THR A 50 -33.75 6.32 -12.43
N THR A 51 -33.10 5.17 -12.24
CA THR A 51 -31.75 4.87 -12.73
C THR A 51 -31.78 4.18 -14.09
N ASP A 52 -32.95 3.70 -14.51
CA ASP A 52 -33.12 2.92 -15.73
C ASP A 52 -33.43 3.83 -16.92
N PRO A 53 -32.56 3.88 -17.95
CA PRO A 53 -32.76 4.73 -19.12
C PRO A 53 -33.98 4.33 -19.95
N ASP A 54 -34.45 3.08 -19.88
CA ASP A 54 -35.63 2.61 -20.60
C ASP A 54 -36.90 3.07 -19.89
N VAL A 55 -36.97 2.92 -18.57
CA VAL A 55 -38.07 3.48 -17.74
C VAL A 55 -38.15 5.00 -17.89
N ALA A 56 -37.00 5.70 -17.89
CA ALA A 56 -36.99 7.15 -18.08
C ALA A 56 -37.57 7.58 -19.44
N ARG A 57 -37.31 6.79 -20.50
CA ARG A 57 -37.78 7.06 -21.85
C ARG A 57 -39.27 6.75 -22.02
N GLU A 58 -39.73 5.64 -21.46
CA GLU A 58 -41.09 5.14 -21.64
C GLU A 58 -42.09 5.82 -20.71
N ASP A 59 -41.73 6.05 -19.45
CA ASP A 59 -42.63 6.59 -18.42
C ASP A 59 -42.44 8.09 -18.16
N GLY A 60 -41.52 8.74 -18.89
CA GLY A 60 -41.18 10.15 -18.71
C GLY A 60 -40.57 10.46 -17.33
N ALA A 61 -40.01 9.46 -16.65
CA ALA A 61 -39.29 9.65 -15.40
C ALA A 61 -37.94 10.36 -15.65
N THR A 62 -37.50 11.15 -14.68
CA THR A 62 -36.18 11.79 -14.70
C THR A 62 -35.10 10.75 -14.49
N LEU A 63 -34.25 10.55 -15.49
CA LEU A 63 -33.07 9.71 -15.37
C LEU A 63 -32.04 10.39 -14.46
N LEU A 64 -31.83 9.84 -13.27
CA LEU A 64 -30.73 10.22 -12.40
C LEU A 64 -29.62 9.19 -12.51
N SER A 65 -28.50 9.59 -13.12
CA SER A 65 -27.31 8.78 -13.28
C SER A 65 -26.06 9.64 -13.14
N VAL A 66 -24.89 9.00 -13.02
CA VAL A 66 -23.60 9.68 -12.89
C VAL A 66 -23.43 10.75 -13.99
N GLY A 67 -23.20 12.00 -13.56
CA GLY A 67 -23.08 13.16 -14.45
C GLY A 67 -24.33 14.07 -14.48
N HIS A 68 -25.44 13.67 -13.85
CA HIS A 68 -26.61 14.54 -13.74
C HIS A 68 -26.32 15.76 -12.82
N PRO A 69 -26.62 17.01 -13.23
CA PRO A 69 -26.29 18.21 -12.45
C PRO A 69 -26.85 18.24 -11.03
N ALA A 70 -28.05 17.68 -10.81
CA ALA A 70 -28.66 17.60 -9.49
C ALA A 70 -27.84 16.75 -8.50
N LEU A 71 -27.17 15.69 -8.98
CA LEU A 71 -26.29 14.88 -8.14
C LEU A 71 -25.03 15.66 -7.76
N SER A 72 -24.42 16.37 -8.72
CA SER A 72 -23.24 17.19 -8.47
C SER A 72 -23.55 18.33 -7.50
N ARG A 73 -24.67 19.04 -7.66
CA ARG A 73 -25.08 20.11 -6.73
C ARG A 73 -25.37 19.59 -5.33
N ALA A 74 -26.10 18.48 -5.21
CA ALA A 74 -26.34 17.84 -3.91
C ALA A 74 -25.02 17.41 -3.23
N ALA A 75 -24.06 16.87 -3.99
CA ALA A 75 -22.74 16.53 -3.48
C ALA A 75 -21.97 17.77 -3.02
N ASP A 76 -21.93 18.82 -3.83
CA ASP A 76 -21.25 20.09 -3.50
C ASP A 76 -21.84 20.74 -2.25
N ASP A 77 -23.18 20.74 -2.10
CA ASP A 77 -23.86 21.27 -0.93
C ASP A 77 -23.47 20.50 0.35
N VAL A 78 -23.49 19.16 0.29
CA VAL A 78 -23.09 18.31 1.41
C VAL A 78 -21.62 18.52 1.78
N LEU A 79 -20.74 18.64 0.78
CA LEU A 79 -19.32 18.88 0.99
C LEU A 79 -19.05 20.28 1.57
N ALA A 80 -19.85 21.28 1.21
CA ALA A 80 -19.72 22.65 1.70
C ALA A 80 -20.13 22.79 3.17
N VAL A 81 -21.10 22.01 3.64
CA VAL A 81 -21.46 21.94 5.07
C VAL A 81 -20.29 21.37 5.88
N GLY A 82 -19.58 20.40 5.33
CA GLY A 82 -18.49 19.71 5.98
C GLY A 82 -18.94 18.65 6.99
N ASP A 83 -18.11 17.64 7.17
CA ASP A 83 -18.32 16.50 8.04
C ASP A 83 -17.42 16.63 9.28
N VAL A 84 -17.92 17.37 10.27
CA VAL A 84 -17.19 17.66 11.51
C VAL A 84 -17.83 16.93 12.68
N ALA A 85 -17.03 16.18 13.44
CA ALA A 85 -17.54 15.44 14.59
C ALA A 85 -16.46 15.25 15.66
N ALA A 86 -16.87 15.33 16.93
CA ALA A 86 -16.10 14.80 18.05
C ALA A 86 -16.75 13.49 18.49
N MET A 87 -15.95 12.44 18.60
CA MET A 87 -16.42 11.09 18.84
C MET A 87 -15.59 10.40 19.90
N THR A 88 -16.23 9.58 20.72
CA THR A 88 -15.56 8.69 21.67
C THR A 88 -15.72 7.25 21.23
N ILE A 89 -14.64 6.47 21.30
CA ILE A 89 -14.72 5.02 21.08
C ILE A 89 -15.15 4.37 22.41
N PRO A 90 -16.39 3.83 22.50
CA PRO A 90 -16.83 3.13 23.69
C PRO A 90 -16.01 1.86 23.84
N VAL A 91 -15.46 1.65 25.04
CA VAL A 91 -14.82 0.40 25.40
C VAL A 91 -15.39 -0.05 26.74
N PRO A 92 -15.77 -1.34 26.86
CA PRO A 92 -16.21 -1.91 28.12
C PRO A 92 -15.22 -1.60 29.24
N ALA A 93 -15.65 -1.65 30.50
CA ALA A 93 -14.77 -1.54 31.67
C ALA A 93 -13.88 -2.79 31.81
N THR A 94 -13.11 -3.11 30.77
CA THR A 94 -12.15 -4.20 30.73
C THR A 94 -10.95 -3.78 31.58
N PRO A 95 -10.50 -4.59 32.55
CA PRO A 95 -9.27 -4.29 33.29
C PRO A 95 -8.05 -4.27 32.34
N PRO A 96 -6.97 -3.56 32.70
CA PRO A 96 -5.75 -3.61 31.92
C PRO A 96 -5.21 -5.04 31.83
N PRO A 97 -4.60 -5.44 30.69
CA PRO A 97 -3.86 -6.70 30.66
C PRO A 97 -2.76 -6.71 31.74
N PRO A 98 -2.39 -7.89 32.27
CA PRO A 98 -1.34 -7.99 33.29
C PRO A 98 -0.04 -7.30 32.86
N ALA A 99 0.68 -6.68 33.79
CA ALA A 99 1.89 -5.92 33.51
C ALA A 99 2.95 -6.75 32.74
N GLN A 100 3.12 -8.02 33.09
CA GLN A 100 4.04 -8.93 32.37
C GLN A 100 3.62 -9.12 30.91
N ARG A 101 2.31 -9.20 30.63
CA ARG A 101 1.80 -9.32 29.27
C ARG A 101 2.04 -8.04 28.48
N LEU A 102 1.76 -6.88 29.06
CA LEU A 102 2.04 -5.58 28.44
C LEU A 102 3.54 -5.39 28.16
N GLN A 103 4.40 -5.84 29.07
CA GLN A 103 5.85 -5.82 28.87
C GLN A 103 6.28 -6.67 27.67
N THR A 104 5.78 -7.91 27.57
CA THR A 104 6.07 -8.79 26.43
C THR A 104 5.60 -8.16 25.12
N MET A 105 4.37 -7.61 25.11
CA MET A 105 3.84 -6.92 23.93
C MET A 105 4.66 -5.70 23.54
N ALA A 106 5.14 -4.91 24.51
CA ALA A 106 6.00 -3.75 24.26
C ALA A 106 7.35 -4.17 23.65
N ARG A 107 7.95 -5.25 24.17
CA ARG A 107 9.21 -5.80 23.63
C ARG A 107 9.07 -6.39 22.24
N ASP A 108 7.93 -7.02 21.96
CA ASP A 108 7.65 -7.58 20.64
C ASP A 108 7.41 -6.47 19.60
N GLN A 109 6.78 -5.36 20.00
CA GLN A 109 6.50 -4.22 19.12
C GLN A 109 7.71 -3.30 18.91
N PHE A 110 8.49 -3.04 19.96
CA PHE A 110 9.62 -2.09 19.91
C PHE A 110 10.96 -2.81 20.07
N SER A 111 11.78 -2.75 19.02
CA SER A 111 13.18 -3.15 19.09
C SER A 111 14.03 -1.96 19.52
N ILE A 112 14.63 -2.03 20.71
CA ILE A 112 15.56 -1.03 21.23
C ILE A 112 16.98 -1.59 21.14
N GLU A 113 17.86 -0.89 20.43
CA GLU A 113 19.24 -1.30 20.32
C GLU A 113 19.96 -1.12 21.67
N HIS A 114 20.65 -2.18 22.12
CA HIS A 114 21.33 -2.26 23.41
C HIS A 114 20.45 -2.05 24.65
N GLY A 115 19.13 -2.12 24.53
CA GLY A 115 18.19 -1.92 25.63
C GLY A 115 17.08 -2.96 25.67
N ARG A 116 16.43 -3.09 26.83
CA ARG A 116 15.19 -3.87 27.00
C ARG A 116 14.15 -3.05 27.74
N ILE A 117 12.87 -3.25 27.42
CA ILE A 117 11.76 -2.55 28.08
C ILE A 117 11.32 -3.34 29.31
N ASP A 118 11.27 -2.73 30.49
CA ASP A 118 10.74 -3.30 31.72
C ASP A 118 9.57 -2.43 32.21
N VAL A 119 8.40 -3.01 32.49
CA VAL A 119 7.25 -2.27 33.04
C VAL A 119 7.54 -1.97 34.51
N THR A 120 7.36 -0.71 34.92
CA THR A 120 7.77 -0.23 36.25
C THR A 120 6.62 0.10 37.19
N GLY A 121 5.39 0.19 36.67
CA GLY A 121 4.21 0.54 37.46
C GLY A 121 2.92 -0.01 36.87
N ALA A 122 1.82 0.19 37.62
CA ALA A 122 0.50 -0.23 37.18
C ALA A 122 0.02 0.61 35.98
N PRO A 123 -0.59 -0.01 34.96
CA PRO A 123 -1.22 0.73 33.88
C PRO A 123 -2.35 1.62 34.40
N THR A 124 -2.42 2.86 33.90
CA THR A 124 -3.48 3.82 34.24
C THR A 124 -4.35 4.08 33.02
N ARG A 125 -5.66 4.29 33.22
CA ARG A 125 -6.58 4.57 32.11
C ARG A 125 -6.38 6.01 31.66
N ALA A 126 -6.31 6.23 30.35
CA ALA A 126 -6.26 7.55 29.75
C ALA A 126 -7.03 7.56 28.42
N VAL A 127 -7.13 8.73 27.81
CA VAL A 127 -7.71 8.94 26.48
C VAL A 127 -6.63 9.57 25.59
N ARG A 128 -6.62 9.17 24.33
CA ARG A 128 -5.74 9.72 23.31
C ARG A 128 -6.56 10.27 22.15
N THR A 129 -6.28 11.51 21.76
CA THR A 129 -6.97 12.19 20.67
C THR A 129 -6.31 11.84 19.33
N ILE A 130 -7.13 11.32 18.41
CA ILE A 130 -6.72 10.99 17.04
C ILE A 130 -7.59 11.77 16.08
N LEU A 131 -6.95 12.56 15.23
CA LEU A 131 -7.57 13.36 14.20
C LEU A 131 -7.74 12.52 12.94
N ARG A 132 -8.91 12.58 12.30
CA ARG A 132 -9.13 12.13 10.92
C ARG A 132 -9.51 13.33 10.09
N VAL A 133 -8.70 13.61 9.07
CA VAL A 133 -8.91 14.69 8.11
C VAL A 133 -9.22 14.06 6.76
N GLY A 134 -10.35 14.44 6.16
CA GLY A 134 -10.71 14.06 4.80
C GLY A 134 -10.73 15.29 3.90
N VAL A 135 -10.12 15.15 2.73
CA VAL A 135 -10.01 16.22 1.74
C VAL A 135 -10.38 15.70 0.35
N LEU A 136 -10.94 16.58 -0.47
CA LEU A 136 -10.98 16.40 -1.91
C LEU A 136 -9.74 17.08 -2.48
N VAL A 137 -9.06 16.38 -3.38
CA VAL A 137 -7.94 16.94 -4.11
C VAL A 137 -8.33 17.00 -5.58
N ASP A 138 -8.47 18.22 -6.08
CA ASP A 138 -8.75 18.50 -7.48
C ASP A 138 -7.42 18.73 -8.20
N TYR A 139 -7.10 17.89 -9.17
CA TYR A 139 -5.95 18.03 -10.04
C TYR A 139 -6.40 18.60 -11.39
N THR A 140 -5.70 19.63 -11.85
CA THR A 140 -5.86 20.19 -13.19
C THR A 140 -4.53 19.98 -13.90
N LEU A 141 -4.49 19.08 -14.88
CA LEU A 141 -3.26 18.78 -15.63
C LEU A 141 -3.18 19.57 -16.93
N SER A 142 -4.34 19.82 -17.52
CA SER A 142 -4.51 20.72 -18.66
C SER A 142 -5.84 21.48 -18.54
N SER A 143 -6.16 22.36 -19.49
CA SER A 143 -7.49 23.00 -19.55
C SER A 143 -8.64 22.00 -19.73
N ASP A 144 -8.33 20.78 -20.19
CA ASP A 144 -9.30 19.78 -20.60
C ASP A 144 -9.24 18.54 -19.68
N ASP A 145 -8.17 18.38 -18.91
CA ASP A 145 -7.90 17.22 -18.06
C ASP A 145 -7.98 17.58 -16.57
N HIS A 146 -9.12 17.21 -15.96
CA HIS A 146 -9.39 17.37 -14.54
C HIS A 146 -9.60 16.01 -13.87
N TYR A 147 -9.03 15.84 -12.68
CA TYR A 147 -9.20 14.66 -11.85
C TYR A 147 -9.55 15.09 -10.43
N GLN A 148 -10.45 14.37 -9.79
CA GLN A 148 -10.76 14.57 -8.38
C GLN A 148 -10.57 13.26 -7.64
N GLU A 149 -9.87 13.31 -6.52
CA GLU A 149 -9.66 12.15 -5.64
C GLU A 149 -9.99 12.54 -4.19
N CYS A 150 -10.48 11.56 -3.41
CA CYS A 150 -10.60 11.70 -1.97
C CYS A 150 -9.30 11.21 -1.31
N ALA A 151 -8.73 12.02 -0.44
CA ALA A 151 -7.61 11.64 0.40
C ALA A 151 -8.00 11.77 1.88
N GLU A 152 -7.59 10.79 2.68
CA GLU A 152 -7.78 10.81 4.13
C GLU A 152 -6.44 10.68 4.84
N CYS A 153 -6.26 11.45 5.90
CA CYS A 153 -5.11 11.40 6.79
C CYS A 153 -5.57 11.20 8.24
N TRP A 154 -4.90 10.31 8.96
CA TRP A 154 -5.15 10.06 10.38
C TRP A 154 -3.93 10.52 11.15
N VAL A 155 -4.08 11.43 12.11
CA VAL A 155 -2.96 11.99 12.90
C VAL A 155 -3.20 11.80 14.39
N ASP A 156 -2.21 11.29 15.09
CA ASP A 156 -2.22 11.23 16.55
C ASP A 156 -1.82 12.59 17.11
N ALA A 157 -2.73 13.27 17.78
CA ALA A 157 -2.53 14.65 18.21
C ALA A 157 -1.38 14.79 19.23
N SER A 158 -1.17 13.75 20.06
CA SER A 158 -0.11 13.77 21.07
C SER A 158 1.28 13.57 20.48
N SER A 159 1.41 12.74 19.43
CA SER A 159 2.71 12.50 18.79
C SER A 159 2.95 13.37 17.55
N GLN A 160 1.91 14.05 17.05
CA GLN A 160 1.91 14.87 15.83
C GLN A 160 2.40 14.06 14.62
N ARG A 161 1.87 12.84 14.49
CA ARG A 161 2.26 11.91 13.44
C ARG A 161 1.07 11.27 12.78
N GLU A 162 1.24 11.03 11.50
CA GLU A 162 0.35 10.18 10.73
C GLU A 162 0.34 8.76 11.30
N LEU A 163 -0.86 8.22 11.52
CA LEU A 163 -1.07 6.81 11.80
C LEU A 163 -0.90 6.02 10.51
N ALA A 164 -0.31 4.83 10.61
CA ALA A 164 -0.30 3.90 9.50
C ALA A 164 -1.73 3.69 8.94
N PRO A 165 -1.95 3.69 7.61
CA PRO A 165 -3.28 3.69 7.01
C PRO A 165 -4.21 2.59 7.54
N GLN A 166 -3.64 1.41 7.83
CA GLN A 166 -4.36 0.27 8.39
C GLN A 166 -4.99 0.54 9.76
N LEU A 167 -4.35 1.37 10.58
CA LEU A 167 -4.91 1.77 11.87
C LEU A 167 -6.05 2.75 11.66
N GLY A 168 -5.90 3.70 10.74
CA GLY A 168 -6.98 4.58 10.32
C GLY A 168 -8.21 3.78 9.86
N THR A 169 -8.02 2.81 8.96
CA THR A 169 -9.11 1.94 8.49
C THR A 169 -9.77 1.15 9.62
N ARG A 170 -8.98 0.63 10.58
CA ARG A 170 -9.55 -0.08 11.74
C ARG A 170 -10.34 0.86 12.64
N LEU A 171 -9.81 2.04 12.93
CA LEU A 171 -10.50 3.05 13.74
C LEU A 171 -11.80 3.51 13.06
N ALA A 172 -11.77 3.71 11.74
CA ALA A 172 -12.96 4.06 10.94
C ALA A 172 -14.06 2.98 11.02
N GLY A 173 -13.67 1.71 11.18
CA GLY A 173 -14.59 0.58 11.31
C GLY A 173 -15.10 0.33 12.72
N LEU A 174 -14.63 1.07 13.73
CA LEU A 174 -15.15 0.97 15.09
C LEU A 174 -16.46 1.74 15.22
N THR A 175 -17.38 1.20 16.01
CA THR A 175 -18.52 1.97 16.49
C THR A 175 -18.01 3.11 17.36
N ALA A 176 -18.38 4.34 17.00
CA ALA A 176 -18.04 5.53 17.75
C ALA A 176 -19.34 6.21 18.19
N ALA A 177 -19.34 6.79 19.38
CA ALA A 177 -20.46 7.60 19.87
C ALA A 177 -20.12 9.08 19.74
N PRO A 178 -21.06 9.94 19.33
CA PRO A 178 -20.89 11.38 19.43
C PRO A 178 -20.49 11.78 20.85
N LYS A 179 -19.63 12.78 20.96
CA LYS A 179 -19.25 13.38 22.24
C LYS A 179 -20.14 14.60 22.50
N ASP A 180 -20.84 14.60 23.63
CA ASP A 180 -21.69 15.73 24.03
C ASP A 180 -20.86 16.92 24.54
N ASP A 181 -19.68 16.64 25.13
CA ASP A 181 -18.76 17.65 25.65
C ASP A 181 -17.79 18.18 24.58
N ALA A 182 -17.41 19.45 24.71
CA ALA A 182 -16.41 20.06 23.82
C ALA A 182 -15.09 19.26 23.84
N PRO A 183 -14.49 18.95 22.67
CA PRO A 183 -13.21 18.26 22.61
C PRO A 183 -12.09 19.18 23.13
N SER A 184 -11.06 18.58 23.72
CA SER A 184 -9.85 19.34 24.05
C SER A 184 -9.17 19.81 22.77
N ILE A 185 -8.89 21.12 22.68
CA ILE A 185 -8.25 21.76 21.53
C ILE A 185 -6.71 21.70 21.65
N GLU A 186 -6.19 21.26 22.79
CA GLU A 186 -4.75 21.23 23.05
C GLU A 186 -4.02 20.33 22.04
N GLY A 187 -3.03 20.90 21.34
CA GLY A 187 -2.26 20.21 20.30
C GLY A 187 -2.99 20.00 18.97
N LEU A 188 -4.27 20.37 18.85
CA LEU A 188 -5.06 20.17 17.64
C LEU A 188 -4.54 20.97 16.45
N ILE A 189 -4.17 22.24 16.63
CA ILE A 189 -3.61 23.10 15.57
C ILE A 189 -2.37 22.45 14.97
N THR A 190 -1.47 21.93 15.81
CA THR A 190 -0.25 21.26 15.34
C THR A 190 -0.55 19.93 14.65
N ALA A 191 -1.56 19.18 15.13
CA ALA A 191 -2.02 17.95 14.48
C ALA A 191 -2.64 18.24 13.10
N ILE A 192 -3.42 19.30 12.96
CA ILE A 192 -3.95 19.78 11.68
C ILE A 192 -2.81 20.18 10.74
N GLY A 193 -1.82 20.93 11.23
CA GLY A 193 -0.63 21.28 10.45
C GLY A 193 0.15 20.05 9.98
N CYS A 194 0.22 18.99 10.79
CA CYS A 194 0.80 17.71 10.37
C CYS A 194 -0.03 17.04 9.27
N ALA A 195 -1.36 16.99 9.42
CA ALA A 195 -2.26 16.42 8.41
C ALA A 195 -2.15 17.16 7.07
N ASP A 196 -2.15 18.50 7.11
CA ASP A 196 -1.97 19.36 5.93
C ASP A 196 -0.66 19.04 5.19
N GLN A 197 0.46 18.97 5.90
CA GLN A 197 1.75 18.63 5.31
C GLN A 197 1.78 17.23 4.68
N VAL A 198 1.08 16.26 5.27
CA VAL A 198 0.97 14.90 4.74
C VAL A 198 0.13 14.90 3.46
N ILE A 199 -1.05 15.51 3.52
CA ILE A 199 -1.99 15.61 2.39
C ILE A 199 -1.33 16.33 1.22
N GLU A 200 -0.71 17.47 1.47
CA GLU A 200 -0.07 18.28 0.45
C GLU A 200 1.13 17.56 -0.20
N ARG A 201 1.89 16.77 0.59
CA ARG A 201 2.96 15.92 0.04
C ARG A 201 2.41 14.81 -0.85
N CYS A 202 1.33 14.16 -0.43
CA CYS A 202 0.65 13.13 -1.20
C CYS A 202 0.06 13.72 -2.50
N ALA A 203 -0.59 14.87 -2.42
CA ALA A 203 -1.15 15.60 -3.56
C ALA A 203 -0.05 16.00 -4.56
N ARG A 204 1.07 16.56 -4.10
CA ARG A 204 2.21 16.87 -4.98
C ARG A 204 2.76 15.64 -5.70
N ARG A 205 2.95 14.53 -4.97
CA ARG A 205 3.41 13.28 -5.57
C ARG A 205 2.43 12.81 -6.64
N ARG A 206 1.14 12.78 -6.31
CA ARG A 206 0.07 12.33 -7.21
C ARG A 206 -0.06 13.22 -8.44
N ARG A 207 0.05 14.54 -8.30
CA ARG A 207 0.08 15.49 -9.41
C ARG A 207 1.23 15.20 -10.37
N SER A 208 2.42 14.90 -9.86
CA SER A 208 3.56 14.49 -10.70
C SER A 208 3.28 13.19 -11.44
N GLU A 209 2.76 12.16 -10.75
CA GLU A 209 2.39 10.88 -11.38
C GLU A 209 1.38 11.05 -12.52
N LEU A 210 0.37 11.90 -12.32
CA LEU A 210 -0.64 12.21 -13.34
C LEU A 210 -0.06 13.05 -14.48
N GLY A 211 0.86 13.97 -14.18
CA GLY A 211 1.49 14.88 -15.14
C GLY A 211 2.47 14.21 -16.13
N ASP A 212 3.06 13.07 -15.78
CA ASP A 212 4.06 12.37 -16.61
C ASP A 212 3.60 12.08 -18.05
N GLY A 213 2.29 11.85 -18.25
CA GLY A 213 1.70 11.64 -19.58
C GLY A 213 1.46 12.94 -20.36
N ILE A 214 1.15 14.02 -19.64
CA ILE A 214 0.79 15.32 -20.21
C ILE A 214 2.01 16.10 -20.69
N ASP A 215 3.16 15.94 -20.02
CA ASP A 215 4.41 16.58 -20.43
C ASP A 215 4.79 16.25 -21.89
N LYS A 216 4.58 15.01 -22.32
CA LYS A 216 4.85 14.60 -23.72
C LYS A 216 3.91 15.28 -24.71
N ILE A 217 2.64 15.44 -24.34
CA ILE A 217 1.63 16.10 -25.18
C ILE A 217 1.97 17.59 -25.27
N ARG A 218 2.34 18.22 -24.16
CA ARG A 218 2.83 19.61 -24.12
C ARG A 218 4.02 19.78 -25.05
N ASP A 219 5.05 18.94 -24.93
CA ASP A 219 6.27 19.08 -25.70
C ASP A 219 6.00 18.91 -27.21
N ALA A 220 5.18 17.92 -27.58
CA ALA A 220 4.73 17.75 -28.97
C ALA A 220 3.93 18.97 -29.49
N GLU A 221 3.10 19.58 -28.65
CA GLU A 221 2.36 20.79 -29.02
C GLU A 221 3.27 22.01 -29.17
N LEU A 222 4.24 22.17 -28.27
CA LEU A 222 5.25 23.23 -28.38
C LEU A 222 6.07 23.08 -29.67
N ASP A 223 6.46 21.86 -30.02
CA ASP A 223 7.18 21.57 -31.27
C ASP A 223 6.31 21.90 -32.50
N ARG A 224 5.00 21.58 -32.47
CA ARG A 224 4.06 21.93 -33.54
C ARG A 224 3.91 23.44 -33.70
N VAL A 225 3.75 24.17 -32.59
CA VAL A 225 3.67 25.64 -32.58
C VAL A 225 4.96 26.24 -33.14
N ASP A 226 6.12 25.80 -32.65
CA ASP A 226 7.41 26.32 -33.07
C ASP A 226 7.67 26.06 -34.57
N ALA A 227 7.36 24.86 -35.06
CA ALA A 227 7.49 24.52 -36.48
C ALA A 227 6.60 25.41 -37.37
N TYR A 228 5.33 25.61 -36.98
CA TYR A 228 4.41 26.47 -37.74
C TYR A 228 4.92 27.91 -37.87
N TYR A 229 5.36 28.51 -36.76
CA TYR A 229 5.84 29.90 -36.78
C TYR A 229 7.20 30.03 -37.46
N ARG A 230 8.07 29.01 -37.38
CA ARG A 230 9.32 28.95 -38.13
C ARG A 230 9.07 28.93 -39.65
N ASP A 231 8.13 28.13 -40.12
CA ASP A 231 7.77 28.07 -41.55
C ASP A 231 7.12 29.37 -42.04
N ALA A 232 6.31 30.01 -41.19
CA ALA A 232 5.73 31.31 -41.47
C ALA A 232 6.81 32.40 -41.62
N LEU A 233 7.81 32.43 -40.72
CA LEU A 233 8.95 33.35 -40.78
C LEU A 233 9.82 33.07 -42.01
N ALA A 234 10.14 31.80 -42.31
CA ALA A 234 10.90 31.43 -43.51
C ALA A 234 10.17 31.85 -44.81
N THR A 235 8.84 31.84 -44.81
CA THR A 235 8.04 32.33 -45.95
C THR A 235 8.10 33.85 -46.08
N ILE A 236 8.14 34.59 -44.96
CA ILE A 236 8.34 36.04 -44.97
C ILE A 236 9.76 36.39 -45.45
N GLU A 237 10.78 35.67 -44.98
CA GLU A 237 12.18 35.86 -45.41
C GLU A 237 12.37 35.60 -46.91
N ARG A 238 11.78 34.52 -47.44
CA ARG A 238 11.79 34.26 -48.89
C ARG A 238 11.15 35.40 -49.69
N ARG A 239 10.05 35.97 -49.21
CA ARG A 239 9.40 37.13 -49.84
C ARG A 239 10.26 38.39 -49.73
N ARG A 240 10.93 38.59 -48.60
CA ARG A 240 11.84 39.71 -48.35
C ARG A 240 13.02 39.72 -49.32
N ALA A 241 13.60 38.55 -49.59
CA ALA A 241 14.72 38.40 -50.52
C ALA A 241 14.41 38.80 -51.97
N GLN A 242 13.13 38.82 -52.35
CA GLN A 242 12.66 39.13 -53.71
C GLN A 242 11.87 40.45 -53.78
N ALA A 243 11.76 41.18 -52.66
CA ALA A 243 10.92 42.36 -52.56
C ALA A 243 11.66 43.65 -52.97
N PRO A 244 10.98 44.59 -53.65
CA PRO A 244 11.49 45.94 -53.85
C PRO A 244 11.59 46.70 -52.52
N THR A 245 12.46 47.73 -52.48
CA THR A 245 12.91 48.41 -51.25
C THR A 245 11.77 49.04 -50.45
N ASP A 246 10.74 49.54 -51.14
CA ASP A 246 9.52 50.13 -50.57
C ASP A 246 8.66 49.13 -49.78
N ARG A 247 8.82 47.82 -50.03
CA ARG A 247 8.02 46.76 -49.39
C ARG A 247 8.74 46.07 -48.22
N LEU A 248 10.01 46.40 -47.98
CA LEU A 248 10.82 45.78 -46.93
C LEU A 248 10.32 46.13 -45.52
N GLU A 249 9.96 47.39 -45.27
CA GLU A 249 9.44 47.83 -43.96
C GLU A 249 8.17 47.08 -43.55
N LEU A 250 7.26 46.86 -44.49
CA LEU A 250 6.02 46.11 -44.24
C LEU A 250 6.30 44.64 -43.92
N LEU A 251 7.26 44.01 -44.59
CA LEU A 251 7.65 42.62 -44.33
C LEU A 251 8.36 42.46 -42.99
N ASP A 252 9.17 43.45 -42.59
CA ASP A 252 9.85 43.48 -41.29
C ASP A 252 8.82 43.64 -40.15
N ALA A 253 7.89 44.58 -40.27
CA ALA A 253 6.78 44.74 -39.32
C ALA A 253 5.92 43.47 -39.21
N ARG A 254 5.69 42.77 -40.33
CA ARG A 254 4.97 41.49 -40.33
C ARG A 254 5.77 40.39 -39.65
N ALA A 255 7.09 40.32 -39.84
CA ALA A 255 7.94 39.36 -39.15
C ALA A 255 7.93 39.59 -37.63
N ASP A 256 7.98 40.84 -37.18
CA ASP A 256 7.91 41.19 -35.76
C ASP A 256 6.55 40.85 -35.13
N SER A 257 5.45 41.07 -35.85
CA SER A 257 4.12 40.63 -35.43
C SER A 257 4.06 39.11 -35.27
N VAL A 258 4.62 38.35 -36.23
CA VAL A 258 4.68 36.88 -36.17
C VAL A 258 5.54 36.39 -35.00
N ARG A 259 6.68 37.04 -34.70
CA ARG A 259 7.52 36.70 -33.52
C ARG A 259 6.80 36.96 -32.20
N THR A 260 6.06 38.07 -32.11
CA THR A 260 5.30 38.42 -30.90
C THR A 260 4.18 37.42 -30.65
N GLU A 261 3.42 37.08 -31.71
CA GLU A 261 2.38 36.07 -31.65
C GLU A 261 2.94 34.68 -31.32
N HIS A 262 4.09 34.32 -31.90
CA HIS A 262 4.79 33.08 -31.58
C HIS A 262 5.13 32.99 -30.08
N ALA A 263 5.73 34.05 -29.51
CA ALA A 263 6.07 34.09 -28.09
C ALA A 263 4.82 33.96 -27.20
N ARG A 264 3.72 34.64 -27.56
CA ARG A 264 2.43 34.52 -26.86
C ARG A 264 1.89 33.09 -26.90
N ARG A 265 1.88 32.44 -28.08
CA ARG A 265 1.38 31.08 -28.22
C ARG A 265 2.21 30.06 -27.47
N LEU A 266 3.54 30.20 -27.45
CA LEU A 266 4.38 29.34 -26.61
C LEU A 266 4.06 29.51 -25.12
N ALA A 267 3.79 30.74 -24.66
CA ALA A 267 3.39 30.99 -23.28
C ALA A 267 2.02 30.38 -22.95
N GLU A 268 1.03 30.54 -23.83
CA GLU A 268 -0.32 29.95 -23.68
C GLU A 268 -0.27 28.42 -23.66
N THR A 269 0.51 27.80 -24.55
CA THR A 269 0.68 26.34 -24.56
C THR A 269 1.33 25.87 -23.25
N ARG A 270 2.35 26.58 -22.73
CA ARG A 270 2.96 26.22 -21.45
C ARG A 270 1.98 26.34 -20.28
N ASP A 271 1.20 27.41 -20.22
CA ASP A 271 0.20 27.61 -19.17
C ASP A 271 -0.93 26.58 -19.28
N LYS A 272 -1.41 26.29 -20.50
CA LYS A 272 -2.44 25.27 -20.77
C LYS A 272 -2.08 23.90 -20.18
N TYR A 273 -0.81 23.53 -20.15
CA TYR A 273 -0.32 22.24 -19.64
C TYR A 273 0.39 22.35 -18.29
N THR A 274 0.17 23.43 -17.54
CA THR A 274 0.73 23.58 -16.19
C THR A 274 -0.11 22.79 -15.20
N ALA A 275 0.43 21.67 -14.71
CA ALA A 275 -0.23 20.87 -13.70
C ALA A 275 -0.36 21.62 -12.37
N ARG A 276 -1.59 21.69 -11.84
CA ARG A 276 -1.95 22.32 -10.57
C ARG A 276 -2.81 21.37 -9.76
N HIS A 277 -2.87 21.59 -8.45
CA HIS A 277 -3.80 20.90 -7.57
C HIS A 277 -4.38 21.87 -6.55
N GLN A 278 -5.61 21.59 -6.11
CA GLN A 278 -6.29 22.32 -5.04
C GLN A 278 -6.78 21.30 -4.01
N VAL A 279 -6.50 21.57 -2.73
CA VAL A 279 -6.97 20.76 -1.61
C VAL A 279 -8.18 21.45 -0.99
N ARG A 280 -9.30 20.73 -0.89
CA ARG A 280 -10.54 21.19 -0.26
C ARG A 280 -10.90 20.27 0.91
N PRO A 281 -10.71 20.70 2.17
CA PRO A 281 -11.12 19.90 3.32
C PRO A 281 -12.62 19.80 3.40
N TYR A 282 -13.12 18.59 3.62
CA TYR A 282 -14.55 18.34 3.83
C TYR A 282 -14.82 17.54 5.10
N ARG A 283 -13.81 16.95 5.75
CA ARG A 283 -13.99 16.16 6.98
C ARG A 283 -12.96 16.50 8.04
N LEU A 284 -13.44 16.71 9.27
CA LEU A 284 -12.62 16.88 10.46
C LEU A 284 -13.24 16.12 11.64
N HIS A 285 -12.72 14.93 11.91
CA HIS A 285 -13.20 14.08 13.00
C HIS A 285 -12.16 13.98 14.11
N LEU A 286 -12.57 14.18 15.35
CA LEU A 286 -11.76 13.99 16.54
C LEU A 286 -12.19 12.71 17.24
N TYR A 287 -11.33 11.70 17.26
CA TYR A 287 -11.56 10.45 17.95
C TYR A 287 -10.86 10.44 19.31
N GLU A 288 -11.64 10.30 20.38
CA GLU A 288 -11.15 9.98 21.71
C GLU A 288 -11.04 8.47 21.86
N VAL A 289 -9.81 7.97 21.72
CA VAL A 289 -9.49 6.55 21.78
C VAL A 289 -9.00 6.21 23.19
N PRO A 290 -9.66 5.28 23.91
CA PRO A 290 -9.23 4.91 25.25
C PRO A 290 -7.96 4.07 25.21
N VAL A 291 -7.04 4.37 26.13
CA VAL A 291 -5.71 3.76 26.22
C VAL A 291 -5.38 3.31 27.64
N TRP A 292 -4.49 2.33 27.74
CA TRP A 292 -3.74 2.07 28.98
C TRP A 292 -2.38 2.74 28.89
N ARG A 293 -2.15 3.73 29.75
CA ARG A 293 -0.86 4.39 29.92
C ARG A 293 0.04 3.53 30.81
N VAL A 294 1.12 3.02 30.24
CA VAL A 294 2.03 2.06 30.86
C VAL A 294 3.37 2.72 31.12
N PRO A 295 3.76 2.97 32.38
CA PRO A 295 5.10 3.43 32.71
C PRO A 295 6.11 2.28 32.52
N VAL A 296 7.19 2.55 31.79
CA VAL A 296 8.26 1.59 31.52
C VAL A 296 9.64 2.22 31.68
N ASP A 297 10.62 1.38 31.98
CA ASP A 297 12.04 1.73 31.89
C ASP A 297 12.67 0.99 30.72
N VAL A 298 13.41 1.72 29.89
CA VAL A 298 14.36 1.11 28.97
C VAL A 298 15.66 0.86 29.74
N ARG A 299 16.02 -0.40 29.95
CA ARG A 299 17.21 -0.81 30.69
C ARG A 299 18.37 -1.18 29.78
N ARG A 300 19.55 -0.65 30.10
CA ARG A 300 20.85 -1.08 29.54
C ARG A 300 21.82 -1.33 30.70
N GLY A 301 22.02 -2.61 31.05
CA GLY A 301 22.71 -2.98 32.28
C GLY A 301 21.99 -2.39 33.50
N ASP A 302 22.72 -1.62 34.31
CA ASP A 302 22.16 -0.97 35.51
C ASP A 302 21.47 0.36 35.22
N ARG A 303 21.62 0.91 34.00
CA ARG A 303 21.02 2.20 33.64
C ARG A 303 19.56 2.03 33.25
N ARG A 304 18.76 3.03 33.59
CA ARG A 304 17.31 3.09 33.39
C ARG A 304 16.95 4.40 32.71
N TYR A 305 16.14 4.30 31.66
CA TYR A 305 15.61 5.47 30.95
C TYR A 305 14.08 5.38 30.96
N PRO A 306 13.40 6.22 31.77
CA PRO A 306 11.95 6.16 31.90
C PRO A 306 11.26 6.61 30.61
N LEU A 307 10.17 5.93 30.27
CA LEU A 307 9.33 6.19 29.11
C LEU A 307 7.88 5.86 29.47
N ILE A 308 6.94 6.49 28.78
CA ILE A 308 5.52 6.16 28.86
C ILE A 308 5.09 5.55 27.52
N LEU A 309 4.45 4.39 27.56
CA LEU A 309 3.86 3.74 26.40
C LEU A 309 2.34 3.72 26.52
N ASP A 310 1.63 4.17 25.49
CA ASP A 310 0.17 4.11 25.47
C ASP A 310 -0.30 2.91 24.64
N TRP A 311 -1.04 2.01 25.29
CA TRP A 311 -1.68 0.85 24.68
C TRP A 311 -3.09 1.20 24.21
N LEU A 312 -3.31 1.25 22.90
CA LEU A 312 -4.61 1.49 22.27
C LEU A 312 -5.52 0.28 22.52
N ILE A 313 -6.54 0.43 23.37
CA ILE A 313 -7.40 -0.70 23.78
C ILE A 313 -8.14 -1.31 22.58
N PRO A 314 -8.85 -0.53 21.73
CA PRO A 314 -9.63 -1.08 20.62
C PRO A 314 -8.76 -1.77 19.55
N LEU A 315 -7.50 -1.33 19.41
CA LEU A 315 -6.58 -1.83 18.40
C LEU A 315 -5.63 -2.90 18.93
N SER A 316 -5.61 -3.12 20.25
CA SER A 316 -4.73 -4.06 20.92
C SER A 316 -3.26 -3.93 20.47
N ARG A 317 -2.73 -2.70 20.50
CA ARG A 317 -1.33 -2.39 20.19
C ARG A 317 -0.86 -1.13 20.92
N PHE A 318 0.45 -0.92 21.01
CA PHE A 318 0.99 0.36 21.44
C PHE A 318 0.96 1.41 20.31
N THR A 319 0.91 2.68 20.69
CA THR A 319 1.21 3.81 19.79
C THR A 319 2.68 3.82 19.43
N ASP A 320 3.03 4.35 18.26
CA ASP A 320 4.44 4.45 17.89
C ASP A 320 5.20 5.40 18.81
N VAL A 321 6.46 5.06 19.10
CA VAL A 321 7.29 5.81 20.04
C VAL A 321 8.14 6.82 19.28
N ALA A 322 8.19 8.04 19.78
CA ALA A 322 9.09 9.07 19.28
C ALA A 322 10.43 9.04 20.01
N CYS A 323 11.50 9.46 19.32
CA CYS A 323 12.75 9.75 19.99
C CYS A 323 12.55 10.82 21.06
N PRO A 324 12.90 10.58 22.33
CA PRO A 324 12.75 11.59 23.39
C PRO A 324 13.67 12.81 23.20
N GLN A 325 14.68 12.72 22.31
CA GLN A 325 15.64 13.80 22.06
C GLN A 325 15.25 14.71 20.90
N CYS A 326 14.81 14.14 19.76
CA CYS A 326 14.52 14.90 18.55
C CYS A 326 13.10 14.72 18.02
N GLY A 327 12.28 13.86 18.64
CA GLY A 327 10.94 13.58 18.16
C GLY A 327 10.87 12.77 16.87
N ALA A 328 11.96 12.18 16.36
CA ALA A 328 11.96 11.37 15.13
C ALA A 328 11.39 9.95 15.33
N ALA A 329 10.81 9.36 14.27
CA ALA A 329 10.17 8.03 14.27
C ALA A 329 11.16 6.90 13.98
N GLU A 330 12.34 7.00 14.59
CA GLU A 330 13.44 6.11 14.31
C GLU A 330 13.65 5.10 15.44
N ARG A 331 14.35 4.00 15.11
CA ARG A 331 14.74 2.99 16.09
C ARG A 331 15.49 3.64 17.25
N LEU A 332 15.03 3.33 18.46
CA LEU A 332 15.67 3.81 19.69
C LEU A 332 16.92 2.99 20.00
N VAL A 333 17.93 3.69 20.49
CA VAL A 333 19.22 3.19 20.93
C VAL A 333 19.42 3.62 22.37
N ALA A 334 19.49 2.65 23.27
CA ALA A 334 19.89 2.90 24.65
C ALA A 334 21.41 3.01 24.69
N THR A 335 21.97 4.20 24.89
CA THR A 335 23.42 4.37 25.03
C THR A 335 23.86 4.16 26.48
N LYS A 336 25.16 4.31 26.76
CA LYS A 336 25.58 4.46 28.15
C LYS A 336 24.96 5.73 28.74
N THR A 337 24.93 6.87 28.08
CA THR A 337 24.56 8.14 28.73
C THR A 337 23.11 8.59 28.56
N ARG A 338 22.41 8.11 27.53
CA ARG A 338 21.06 8.56 27.15
C ARG A 338 20.29 7.53 26.33
N LEU A 339 18.97 7.70 26.24
CA LEU A 339 18.10 7.08 25.23
C LEU A 339 17.88 8.07 24.08
N GLY A 340 18.13 7.65 22.84
CA GLY A 340 17.91 8.48 21.65
C GLY A 340 17.68 7.62 20.41
N CYS A 341 17.38 8.20 19.25
CA CYS A 341 17.32 7.42 18.01
C CYS A 341 18.71 7.22 17.41
N VAL A 342 18.79 6.38 16.36
CA VAL A 342 20.02 6.16 15.60
C VAL A 342 20.63 7.46 15.04
N GLY A 343 19.82 8.45 14.65
CA GLY A 343 20.34 9.76 14.23
C GLY A 343 20.86 10.62 15.39
N CYS A 344 20.23 10.55 16.57
CA CYS A 344 20.67 11.30 17.76
C CYS A 344 21.89 10.68 18.43
N VAL A 345 22.16 9.39 18.21
CA VAL A 345 23.28 8.70 18.84
C VAL A 345 24.44 8.64 17.85
N PRO A 346 25.53 9.38 18.07
CA PRO A 346 26.70 9.28 17.21
C PRO A 346 27.23 7.85 17.26
N ARG A 347 27.38 7.21 16.09
CA ARG A 347 28.09 5.93 15.99
C ARG A 347 29.53 6.17 16.42
N PRO A 348 30.11 5.35 17.32
CA PRO A 348 31.54 5.40 17.52
C PRO A 348 32.20 5.07 16.18
N ALA A 349 32.93 6.03 15.62
CA ALA A 349 33.76 5.80 14.46
C ALA A 349 34.73 4.68 14.81
N VAL A 350 34.54 3.50 14.24
CA VAL A 350 35.55 2.44 14.28
C VAL A 350 36.74 2.99 13.52
N ARG A 351 37.72 3.57 14.24
CA ARG A 351 39.05 3.80 13.69
C ARG A 351 39.61 2.42 13.40
N LEU A 352 39.65 2.05 12.13
CA LEU A 352 40.50 0.95 11.66
C LEU A 352 41.92 1.32 12.06
N ALA A 353 42.45 0.65 13.07
CA ALA A 353 43.87 0.73 13.39
C ALA A 353 44.65 0.19 12.18
N PRO A 354 45.75 0.84 11.77
CA PRO A 354 46.62 0.31 10.73
C PRO A 354 47.09 -1.09 11.12
N ALA A 355 47.00 -2.02 10.19
CA ALA A 355 47.50 -3.38 10.39
C ALA A 355 48.99 -3.35 10.78
N PRO A 356 49.43 -4.16 11.77
CA PRO A 356 50.84 -4.27 12.08
C PRO A 356 51.59 -4.89 10.89
N PRO A 357 52.85 -4.47 10.63
CA PRO A 357 53.61 -4.95 9.49
C PRO A 357 53.88 -6.44 9.59
N SER A 358 53.63 -7.15 8.50
CA SER A 358 53.86 -8.57 8.34
C SER A 358 55.36 -8.90 8.46
N ALA A 359 55.69 -9.85 9.33
CA ALA A 359 57.03 -10.43 9.41
C ALA A 359 57.32 -11.32 8.17
N PRO A 360 58.60 -11.53 7.80
CA PRO A 360 58.98 -12.20 6.56
C PRO A 360 58.82 -13.71 6.66
N ALA A 361 58.48 -14.31 5.52
CA ALA A 361 58.34 -15.74 5.33
C ALA A 361 59.66 -16.50 5.57
N GLN A 362 59.57 -17.64 6.26
CA GLN A 362 60.59 -18.69 6.27
C GLN A 362 60.04 -19.99 5.65
N PRO A 363 60.91 -20.82 5.04
CA PRO A 363 60.52 -21.77 4.00
C PRO A 363 60.02 -23.12 4.55
N ALA A 364 59.26 -23.78 3.68
CA ALA A 364 58.52 -25.01 3.91
C ALA A 364 59.38 -26.25 4.18
N SER A 365 58.96 -27.05 5.15
CA SER A 365 59.31 -28.47 5.26
C SER A 365 58.18 -29.35 4.71
N LYS A 366 58.53 -30.22 3.74
CA LYS A 366 57.86 -31.51 3.42
C LYS A 366 57.57 -32.30 4.71
N ALA A 367 56.57 -33.15 4.87
CA ALA A 367 55.52 -33.71 4.01
C ALA A 367 54.42 -34.29 4.93
N GLU A 368 53.27 -34.63 4.35
CA GLU A 368 52.58 -35.94 4.45
C GLU A 368 51.05 -35.74 4.35
N GLN A 369 50.49 -36.24 3.24
CA GLN A 369 49.06 -36.20 2.93
C GLN A 369 48.28 -37.23 3.75
N PRO A 370 47.08 -36.88 4.22
CA PRO A 370 46.00 -37.85 4.38
C PRO A 370 44.85 -37.54 3.41
N VAL A 371 44.59 -38.55 2.58
CA VAL A 371 43.33 -39.02 1.96
C VAL A 371 42.09 -38.12 2.09
N VAL A 372 41.56 -37.75 0.92
CA VAL A 372 40.31 -37.01 0.66
C VAL A 372 39.08 -37.91 0.75
N PRO A 373 38.00 -37.51 1.45
CA PRO A 373 36.64 -38.00 1.19
C PRO A 373 35.89 -37.10 0.18
N PRO A 374 34.90 -37.63 -0.55
CA PRO A 374 34.37 -37.01 -1.76
C PRO A 374 33.48 -35.78 -1.51
N SER A 375 33.65 -34.81 -2.40
CA SER A 375 32.99 -33.50 -2.47
C SER A 375 31.47 -33.59 -2.58
N ALA A 376 30.76 -32.96 -1.64
CA ALA A 376 29.37 -32.56 -1.81
C ALA A 376 29.24 -31.39 -2.83
N PRO A 377 28.11 -31.26 -3.55
CA PRO A 377 27.95 -30.28 -4.62
C PRO A 377 28.02 -28.84 -4.09
N ARG A 378 28.98 -28.09 -4.63
CA ARG A 378 29.25 -26.68 -4.33
C ARG A 378 28.08 -25.82 -4.84
N GLN A 379 27.31 -25.23 -3.93
CA GLN A 379 26.29 -24.23 -4.29
C GLN A 379 26.96 -23.03 -4.98
N PRO A 380 26.41 -22.52 -6.10
CA PRO A 380 26.97 -21.39 -6.81
C PRO A 380 26.84 -20.11 -5.98
N ARG A 381 27.97 -19.48 -5.67
CA ARG A 381 28.03 -18.13 -5.09
C ARG A 381 27.40 -17.14 -6.06
N ARG A 382 26.37 -16.44 -5.59
CA ARG A 382 25.66 -15.36 -6.26
C ARG A 382 26.64 -14.19 -6.51
N SER A 383 27.04 -13.98 -7.77
CA SER A 383 27.76 -12.78 -8.18
C SER A 383 26.78 -11.61 -8.25
N VAL A 384 26.97 -10.62 -7.39
CA VAL A 384 26.24 -9.35 -7.46
C VAL A 384 26.89 -8.53 -8.57
N ARG A 385 26.25 -8.50 -9.74
CA ARG A 385 26.54 -7.53 -10.79
C ARG A 385 25.70 -6.28 -10.50
N THR A 386 26.32 -5.11 -10.59
CA THR A 386 25.66 -3.82 -10.40
C THR A 386 24.75 -3.55 -11.61
N ASP A 387 23.45 -3.78 -11.45
CA ASP A 387 22.46 -3.58 -12.51
C ASP A 387 22.12 -2.09 -12.66
N ALA A 388 22.07 -1.62 -13.91
CA ALA A 388 21.65 -0.28 -14.27
C ALA A 388 20.15 -0.09 -14.01
N HIS A 389 19.77 1.05 -13.42
CA HIS A 389 18.36 1.38 -13.16
C HIS A 389 17.55 1.47 -14.46
N LEU A 390 16.48 0.66 -14.56
CA LEU A 390 15.51 0.74 -15.65
C LEU A 390 14.64 2.00 -15.53
N THR A 391 14.33 2.62 -16.67
CA THR A 391 13.37 3.74 -16.75
C THR A 391 11.94 3.25 -16.50
N SER A 392 11.09 4.08 -15.89
CA SER A 392 9.67 3.77 -15.59
C SER A 392 8.91 3.12 -16.77
N ALA A 393 8.97 3.72 -17.96
CA ALA A 393 8.32 3.21 -19.17
C ALA A 393 8.81 1.82 -19.65
N LYS A 394 10.06 1.45 -19.33
CA LYS A 394 10.58 0.10 -19.61
C LYS A 394 10.07 -0.90 -18.57
N CYS A 395 9.97 -0.49 -17.30
CA CYS A 395 9.36 -1.30 -16.24
C CYS A 395 7.89 -1.59 -16.51
N ASP A 396 7.10 -0.61 -16.98
CA ASP A 396 5.70 -0.81 -17.36
C ASP A 396 5.55 -1.82 -18.50
N LYS A 397 6.34 -1.67 -19.56
CA LYS A 397 6.35 -2.60 -20.69
C LYS A 397 6.77 -4.01 -20.26
N LEU A 398 7.78 -4.11 -19.40
CA LEU A 398 8.26 -5.39 -18.88
C LEU A 398 7.21 -6.05 -17.98
N GLY A 399 6.57 -5.30 -17.09
CA GLY A 399 5.52 -5.75 -16.19
C GLY A 399 4.29 -6.25 -16.94
N THR A 400 3.79 -5.47 -17.91
CA THR A 400 2.67 -5.87 -18.78
C THR A 400 3.01 -7.11 -19.60
N LYS A 401 4.22 -7.18 -20.16
CA LYS A 401 4.69 -8.37 -20.89
C LYS A 401 4.81 -9.59 -19.98
N LEU A 402 5.27 -9.42 -18.75
CA LEU A 402 5.40 -10.48 -17.76
C LEU A 402 4.03 -10.99 -17.34
N ALA A 403 3.08 -10.10 -17.04
CA ALA A 403 1.70 -10.46 -16.74
C ALA A 403 1.06 -11.26 -17.88
N GLY A 404 1.17 -10.77 -19.12
CA GLY A 404 0.69 -11.49 -20.30
C GLY A 404 1.28 -12.90 -20.41
N LYS A 405 2.61 -13.05 -20.25
CA LYS A 405 3.27 -14.36 -20.28
C LYS A 405 2.84 -15.29 -19.16
N VAL A 406 2.63 -14.78 -17.95
CA VAL A 406 2.16 -15.58 -16.80
C VAL A 406 0.81 -16.17 -17.12
N TRP A 407 -0.14 -15.34 -17.53
CA TRP A 407 -1.52 -15.78 -17.76
C TRP A 407 -1.68 -16.59 -19.05
N GLU A 408 -0.90 -16.31 -20.10
CA GLU A 408 -0.81 -17.15 -21.30
C GLU A 408 -0.30 -18.56 -20.96
N ALA A 409 0.71 -18.66 -20.08
CA ALA A 409 1.20 -19.95 -19.62
C ALA A 409 0.18 -20.69 -18.76
N VAL A 410 -0.66 -19.99 -17.99
CA VAL A 410 -1.79 -20.60 -17.27
C VAL A 410 -2.80 -21.19 -18.26
N VAL A 411 -3.24 -20.41 -19.25
CA VAL A 411 -4.21 -20.85 -20.27
C VAL A 411 -3.71 -22.06 -21.04
N ARG A 412 -2.43 -22.06 -21.45
CA ARG A 412 -1.81 -23.16 -22.20
C ARG A 412 -1.36 -24.32 -21.32
N ASN A 413 -1.49 -24.21 -20.00
CA ASN A 413 -0.92 -25.14 -19.04
C ASN A 413 0.59 -25.40 -19.30
N ASP A 414 1.34 -24.34 -19.61
CA ASP A 414 2.75 -24.40 -19.97
C ASP A 414 3.66 -24.45 -18.73
N ARG A 415 4.36 -25.57 -18.56
CA ARG A 415 5.33 -25.79 -17.47
C ARG A 415 6.48 -24.77 -17.47
N ARG A 416 6.70 -24.03 -18.56
CA ARG A 416 7.67 -22.94 -18.62
C ARG A 416 7.32 -21.77 -17.71
N LEU A 417 6.11 -21.69 -17.15
CA LEU A 417 5.75 -20.73 -16.10
C LEU A 417 6.74 -20.76 -14.93
N ALA A 418 7.28 -21.95 -14.58
CA ALA A 418 8.28 -22.08 -13.52
C ALA A 418 9.55 -21.26 -13.79
N ARG A 419 9.92 -21.01 -15.06
CA ARG A 419 11.08 -20.18 -15.45
C ARG A 419 10.82 -18.68 -15.32
N LEU A 420 9.55 -18.28 -15.24
CA LEU A 420 9.14 -16.90 -15.00
C LEU A 420 9.08 -16.57 -13.51
N CYS A 421 9.10 -17.56 -12.63
CA CYS A 421 9.08 -17.36 -11.19
C CYS A 421 10.51 -17.26 -10.65
N ALA A 422 10.74 -16.35 -9.70
CA ALA A 422 11.98 -16.34 -8.95
C ALA A 422 12.13 -17.66 -8.18
N PRO A 423 13.32 -18.27 -8.15
CA PRO A 423 13.54 -19.50 -7.40
C PRO A 423 13.22 -19.29 -5.93
N ASP A 424 12.65 -20.32 -5.31
CA ASP A 424 12.27 -20.33 -3.90
C ASP A 424 11.28 -19.24 -3.47
N SER A 425 10.51 -18.67 -4.40
CA SER A 425 9.50 -17.65 -4.13
C SER A 425 8.10 -18.23 -3.87
N PRO A 426 7.16 -17.48 -3.26
CA PRO A 426 5.76 -17.88 -3.15
C PRO A 426 5.11 -18.21 -4.51
N ALA A 427 5.47 -17.51 -5.58
CA ALA A 427 5.02 -17.82 -6.93
C ALA A 427 5.55 -19.19 -7.39
N ALA A 428 6.85 -19.45 -7.20
CA ALA A 428 7.43 -20.76 -7.46
C ALA A 428 6.79 -21.86 -6.60
N ALA A 429 6.41 -21.53 -5.36
CA ALA A 429 5.73 -22.46 -4.48
C ALA A 429 4.34 -22.85 -5.00
N ALA A 430 3.56 -21.88 -5.50
CA ALA A 430 2.27 -22.14 -6.12
C ALA A 430 2.42 -23.04 -7.35
N VAL A 431 3.41 -22.76 -8.19
CA VAL A 431 3.71 -23.56 -9.39
C VAL A 431 4.18 -24.96 -9.01
N ARG A 432 4.94 -25.12 -7.93
CA ARG A 432 5.39 -26.43 -7.44
C ARG A 432 4.22 -27.28 -6.92
N LEU A 433 3.25 -26.67 -6.23
CA LEU A 433 2.09 -27.38 -5.68
C LEU A 433 1.07 -27.82 -6.75
N TYR A 434 0.89 -27.01 -7.80
CA TYR A 434 -0.23 -27.16 -8.73
C TYR A 434 0.15 -27.19 -10.20
N GLY A 435 1.44 -27.02 -10.54
CA GLY A 435 1.87 -26.74 -11.91
C GLY A 435 1.44 -25.34 -12.36
N PRO A 436 1.27 -25.11 -13.67
CA PRO A 436 0.90 -23.79 -14.21
C PRO A 436 -0.38 -23.22 -13.62
N SER A 437 -1.37 -24.07 -13.28
CA SER A 437 -2.60 -23.65 -12.61
C SER A 437 -2.39 -22.99 -11.24
N GLY A 438 -1.21 -23.13 -10.62
CA GLY A 438 -0.89 -22.50 -9.34
C GLY A 438 -1.07 -20.99 -9.32
N ALA A 439 -0.82 -20.31 -10.45
CA ALA A 439 -1.06 -18.87 -10.56
C ALA A 439 -2.56 -18.51 -10.53
N ALA A 440 -3.42 -19.32 -11.16
CA ALA A 440 -4.87 -19.15 -11.10
C ALA A 440 -5.40 -19.38 -9.67
N TRP A 441 -4.88 -20.41 -8.99
CA TRP A 441 -5.25 -20.68 -7.60
C TRP A 441 -4.83 -19.57 -6.65
N ALA A 442 -3.65 -18.98 -6.84
CA ALA A 442 -3.15 -17.87 -6.02
C ALA A 442 -4.08 -16.64 -6.06
N VAL A 443 -4.86 -16.46 -7.12
CA VAL A 443 -5.88 -15.40 -7.26
C VAL A 443 -7.31 -15.89 -6.99
N GLY A 444 -7.50 -17.18 -6.67
CA GLY A 444 -8.77 -17.78 -6.30
C GLY A 444 -9.66 -18.23 -7.47
N ILE A 445 -9.12 -18.34 -8.68
CA ILE A 445 -9.86 -18.86 -9.85
C ILE A 445 -10.07 -20.37 -9.70
N SER A 446 -11.32 -20.81 -9.88
CA SER A 446 -11.71 -22.22 -9.83
C SER A 446 -11.22 -22.98 -11.07
N PRO A 447 -10.92 -24.31 -11.02
CA PRO A 447 -10.46 -25.04 -12.19
C PRO A 447 -11.62 -25.31 -13.17
N THR A 448 -12.86 -25.04 -12.76
CA THR A 448 -14.06 -25.04 -13.61
C THR A 448 -14.19 -23.76 -14.44
N GLU A 449 -13.44 -22.72 -14.10
CA GLU A 449 -13.46 -21.44 -14.82
C GLU A 449 -12.35 -21.43 -15.87
N GLN A 450 -12.71 -21.01 -17.09
CA GLN A 450 -11.76 -20.85 -18.18
C GLN A 450 -11.43 -19.37 -18.35
N LEU A 451 -10.15 -19.04 -18.42
CA LEU A 451 -9.68 -17.67 -18.59
C LEU A 451 -9.92 -17.21 -20.03
N THR A 452 -10.53 -16.04 -20.20
CA THR A 452 -10.88 -15.46 -21.51
C THR A 452 -10.08 -14.22 -21.84
N ALA A 453 -9.83 -13.36 -20.85
CA ALA A 453 -9.11 -12.12 -21.04
C ALA A 453 -8.24 -11.77 -19.83
N VAL A 454 -7.20 -10.97 -20.08
CA VAL A 454 -6.29 -10.45 -19.06
C VAL A 454 -6.05 -8.99 -19.36
N ALA A 455 -6.25 -8.14 -18.36
CA ALA A 455 -5.93 -6.72 -18.45
C ALA A 455 -4.93 -6.36 -17.36
N CYS A 456 -3.82 -5.72 -17.76
CA CYS A 456 -2.80 -5.18 -16.86
C CYS A 456 -2.93 -3.65 -16.84
N ALA A 457 -3.08 -3.05 -15.65
CA ALA A 457 -3.47 -1.65 -15.50
C ALA A 457 -2.31 -0.74 -15.10
N ALA A 458 -1.44 -1.15 -14.17
CA ALA A 458 -0.38 -0.29 -13.65
C ALA A 458 0.85 -1.08 -13.21
N THR A 459 2.05 -0.53 -13.40
CA THR A 459 3.27 -1.03 -12.76
C THR A 459 3.85 0.05 -11.85
N VAL A 460 3.92 -0.22 -10.55
CA VAL A 460 4.59 0.66 -9.57
C VAL A 460 5.98 0.10 -9.32
N SER A 461 6.99 0.98 -9.35
CA SER A 461 8.40 0.62 -9.18
C SER A 461 8.99 1.26 -7.93
N ALA A 462 9.69 0.47 -7.12
CA ALA A 462 10.50 0.95 -6.01
C ALA A 462 11.83 0.18 -6.02
N ASP A 463 12.92 0.84 -6.42
CA ASP A 463 14.24 0.24 -6.66
C ASP A 463 14.22 -0.92 -7.68
N LEU A 464 14.85 -2.07 -7.38
CA LEU A 464 14.92 -3.27 -8.24
C LEU A 464 13.64 -4.13 -8.21
N ARG A 465 12.54 -3.57 -7.71
CA ARG A 465 11.35 -4.29 -7.30
C ARG A 465 10.11 -3.60 -7.85
N HIS A 466 9.27 -4.38 -8.49
CA HIS A 466 8.16 -3.88 -9.28
C HIS A 466 6.88 -4.64 -8.93
N THR A 467 5.77 -3.93 -8.99
CA THR A 467 4.43 -4.49 -8.80
C THR A 467 3.58 -4.18 -10.00
N SER A 468 3.05 -5.19 -10.67
CA SER A 468 2.07 -5.03 -11.76
C SER A 468 0.70 -5.50 -11.32
N THR A 469 -0.34 -4.70 -11.55
CA THR A 469 -1.72 -4.99 -11.11
C THR A 469 -2.67 -5.12 -12.29
N GLY A 470 -3.75 -5.86 -12.11
CA GLY A 470 -4.70 -6.10 -13.19
C GLY A 470 -5.86 -7.00 -12.81
N TRP A 471 -6.54 -7.53 -13.82
CA TRP A 471 -7.67 -8.45 -13.68
C TRP A 471 -7.57 -9.57 -14.71
N VAL A 472 -8.05 -10.74 -14.33
CA VAL A 472 -8.32 -11.87 -15.22
C VAL A 472 -9.82 -12.07 -15.33
N GLU A 473 -10.33 -12.19 -16.55
CA GLU A 473 -11.73 -12.51 -16.81
C GLU A 473 -11.88 -13.98 -17.15
N THR A 474 -13.02 -14.55 -16.77
CA THR A 474 -13.37 -15.94 -17.08
C THR A 474 -14.57 -16.02 -18.03
N THR A 475 -14.81 -17.19 -18.62
CA THR A 475 -16.00 -17.47 -19.46
C THR A 475 -17.32 -17.27 -18.72
N ALA A 476 -17.31 -17.36 -17.38
CA ALA A 476 -18.46 -17.07 -16.53
C ALA A 476 -18.71 -15.56 -16.34
N GLY A 477 -17.90 -14.69 -16.95
CA GLY A 477 -17.98 -13.23 -16.80
C GLY A 477 -17.41 -12.72 -15.47
N HIS A 478 -16.82 -13.58 -14.64
CA HIS A 478 -16.20 -13.18 -13.38
C HIS A 478 -14.86 -12.49 -13.60
N ARG A 479 -14.60 -11.46 -12.80
CA ARG A 479 -13.33 -10.71 -12.79
C ARG A 479 -12.55 -11.01 -11.50
N PHE A 480 -11.33 -11.50 -11.67
CA PHE A 480 -10.41 -11.81 -10.57
C PHE A 480 -9.27 -10.80 -10.55
N PRO A 481 -9.19 -9.93 -9.52
CA PRO A 481 -8.08 -9.00 -9.40
C PRO A 481 -6.78 -9.75 -9.12
N PHE A 482 -5.68 -9.27 -9.69
CA PHE A 482 -4.36 -9.79 -9.40
C PHE A 482 -3.32 -8.68 -9.19
N LEU A 483 -2.30 -9.03 -8.41
CA LEU A 483 -1.06 -8.27 -8.28
C LEU A 483 0.12 -9.23 -8.39
N LEU A 484 1.03 -8.91 -9.30
CA LEU A 484 2.30 -9.59 -9.48
C LEU A 484 3.39 -8.74 -8.83
N ARG A 485 4.09 -9.33 -7.87
CA ARG A 485 5.36 -8.81 -7.35
C ARG A 485 6.47 -9.47 -8.14
N TRP A 486 7.30 -8.67 -8.83
CA TRP A 486 8.41 -9.17 -9.64
C TRP A 486 9.67 -8.29 -9.59
N GLN A 487 10.84 -8.93 -9.68
CA GLN A 487 12.14 -8.27 -9.72
C GLN A 487 12.80 -8.45 -11.08
N THR A 488 13.79 -7.61 -11.38
CA THR A 488 14.59 -7.71 -12.60
C THR A 488 15.78 -8.64 -12.37
N ALA A 489 15.95 -9.61 -13.24
CA ALA A 489 17.14 -10.45 -13.34
C ALA A 489 17.74 -10.23 -14.73
N GLY A 490 18.68 -9.27 -14.84
CA GLY A 490 19.13 -8.73 -16.13
C GLY A 490 17.95 -8.09 -16.89
N ASP A 491 17.81 -8.40 -18.18
CA ASP A 491 16.74 -7.88 -19.05
C ASP A 491 15.40 -8.64 -18.93
N THR A 492 15.27 -9.52 -17.93
CA THR A 492 14.07 -10.35 -17.73
C THR A 492 13.43 -10.09 -16.37
N GLY A 493 12.10 -10.09 -16.33
CA GLY A 493 11.34 -10.04 -15.08
C GLY A 493 11.13 -11.44 -14.50
N GLN A 494 11.29 -11.58 -13.19
CA GLN A 494 10.98 -12.79 -12.44
C GLN A 494 9.93 -12.51 -11.38
N VAL A 495 8.84 -13.27 -11.38
CA VAL A 495 7.73 -13.16 -10.44
C VAL A 495 8.10 -13.79 -9.11
N ASP A 496 8.08 -13.00 -8.05
CA ASP A 496 8.25 -13.46 -6.67
C ASP A 496 6.91 -13.88 -6.04
N GLU A 497 5.83 -13.14 -6.30
CA GLU A 497 4.54 -13.41 -5.65
C GLU A 497 3.36 -13.05 -6.56
N ILE A 498 2.28 -13.83 -6.45
CA ILE A 498 1.01 -13.65 -7.15
C ILE A 498 -0.06 -13.49 -6.08
N LEU A 499 -0.80 -12.39 -6.12
CA LEU A 499 -1.71 -11.97 -5.04
C LEU A 499 -3.14 -11.73 -5.56
N PRO A 500 -4.18 -12.08 -4.78
CA PRO A 500 -5.61 -12.06 -5.17
C PRO A 500 -6.28 -10.68 -5.04
N TYR A 501 -5.52 -9.61 -5.25
CA TYR A 501 -5.99 -8.23 -5.15
C TYR A 501 -5.10 -7.36 -6.03
N ASN A 502 -5.59 -6.18 -6.43
CA ASN A 502 -4.92 -5.30 -7.37
C ASN A 502 -4.49 -3.95 -6.76
N TRP A 503 -4.54 -3.83 -5.42
CA TRP A 503 -4.09 -2.61 -4.72
C TRP A 503 -2.61 -2.73 -4.36
N PRO A 504 -1.75 -1.76 -4.75
CA PRO A 504 -0.35 -1.76 -4.34
C PRO A 504 -0.26 -1.45 -2.83
N VAL A 505 -0.08 -2.48 -2.01
CA VAL A 505 0.22 -2.36 -0.58
C VAL A 505 1.73 -2.35 -0.37
N GLU A 506 2.20 -1.78 0.75
CA GLU A 506 3.60 -1.80 1.21
C GLU A 506 4.31 -3.15 0.98
N PRO A 507 5.66 -3.15 0.82
CA PRO A 507 6.40 -4.20 0.13
C PRO A 507 6.27 -5.63 0.69
N ALA A 508 5.70 -5.85 1.87
CA ALA A 508 5.54 -7.18 2.43
C ALA A 508 4.10 -7.54 2.85
N HIS A 509 3.12 -6.65 2.74
CA HIS A 509 1.81 -6.90 3.34
C HIS A 509 0.99 -7.97 2.60
N LEU A 510 0.12 -8.65 3.35
CA LEU A 510 -1.00 -9.43 2.84
C LEU A 510 -2.31 -8.79 3.29
N SER A 511 -3.21 -8.52 2.34
CA SER A 511 -4.58 -8.13 2.66
C SER A 511 -5.36 -9.33 3.18
N ARG A 512 -6.04 -9.17 4.32
CA ARG A 512 -7.03 -10.14 4.83
C ARG A 512 -8.38 -10.01 4.13
N TRP A 513 -8.57 -8.96 3.35
CA TRP A 513 -9.81 -8.61 2.69
C TRP A 513 -9.68 -8.93 1.21
N ILE A 514 -9.92 -10.19 0.87
CA ILE A 514 -10.14 -10.60 -0.52
C ILE A 514 -11.65 -10.46 -0.74
N LEU A 515 -12.03 -9.37 -1.38
CA LEU A 515 -13.40 -9.15 -1.85
C LEU A 515 -13.53 -9.76 -3.25
N GLY A 516 -14.73 -10.24 -3.59
CA GLY A 516 -15.04 -10.78 -4.91
C GLY A 516 -14.92 -12.31 -5.03
N PRO A 517 -15.02 -12.83 -6.26
CA PRO A 517 -15.26 -14.26 -6.53
C PRO A 517 -14.11 -15.17 -6.08
N GLY A 518 -12.88 -14.65 -6.05
CA GLY A 518 -11.68 -15.42 -5.65
C GLY A 518 -11.59 -15.74 -4.15
N ARG A 519 -12.42 -15.14 -3.29
CA ARG A 519 -12.33 -15.31 -1.83
C ARG A 519 -12.39 -16.78 -1.41
N HIS A 520 -13.36 -17.53 -1.95
CA HIS A 520 -13.52 -18.94 -1.57
C HIS A 520 -12.30 -19.77 -1.98
N GLY A 521 -11.83 -19.63 -3.22
CA GLY A 521 -10.68 -20.36 -3.73
C GLY A 521 -9.38 -20.07 -2.98
N VAL A 522 -9.22 -18.86 -2.44
CA VAL A 522 -8.02 -18.51 -1.66
C VAL A 522 -8.08 -19.05 -0.23
N TYR A 523 -9.24 -19.04 0.44
CA TYR A 523 -9.35 -19.52 1.83
C TYR A 523 -9.61 -21.02 1.96
N ALA A 524 -10.09 -21.66 0.89
CA ALA A 524 -10.31 -23.10 0.78
C ALA A 524 -9.66 -23.65 -0.51
N PRO A 525 -8.33 -23.55 -0.66
CA PRO A 525 -7.65 -24.04 -1.86
C PRO A 525 -7.71 -25.58 -1.94
N PRO A 526 -7.64 -26.16 -3.15
CA PRO A 526 -7.61 -27.61 -3.32
C PRO A 526 -6.38 -28.23 -2.65
N GLN A 527 -6.43 -29.53 -2.35
CA GLN A 527 -5.28 -30.22 -1.78
C GLN A 527 -4.05 -30.14 -2.72
N PRO A 528 -2.82 -29.99 -2.17
CA PRO A 528 -1.58 -30.00 -2.94
C PRO A 528 -1.49 -31.25 -3.82
N ARG A 529 -1.00 -31.11 -5.06
CA ARG A 529 -0.78 -32.26 -5.95
C ARG A 529 0.51 -33.02 -5.64
N ILE A 530 1.33 -32.48 -4.74
CA ILE A 530 2.55 -33.11 -4.25
C ILE A 530 2.42 -33.38 -2.75
N PRO A 531 3.01 -34.47 -2.23
CA PRO A 531 3.03 -34.71 -0.80
C PRO A 531 3.82 -33.61 -0.09
N LEU A 532 3.31 -33.17 1.06
CA LEU A 532 4.00 -32.25 1.96
C LEU A 532 4.63 -33.03 3.11
N GLY A 533 5.79 -32.58 3.58
CA GLY A 533 6.41 -33.08 4.82
C GLY A 533 5.53 -32.83 6.05
N SER A 534 5.98 -33.28 7.22
CA SER A 534 5.22 -33.13 8.48
C SER A 534 4.96 -31.65 8.80
N VAL A 535 5.95 -30.78 8.61
CA VAL A 535 5.83 -29.32 8.83
C VAL A 535 4.92 -28.70 7.78
N GLY A 536 5.11 -29.04 6.50
CA GLY A 536 4.30 -28.53 5.40
C GLY A 536 2.82 -28.90 5.55
N THR A 537 2.52 -30.13 5.98
CA THR A 537 1.15 -30.61 6.24
C THR A 537 0.47 -29.82 7.36
N LEU A 538 1.21 -29.52 8.44
CA LEU A 538 0.71 -28.72 9.56
C LEU A 538 0.42 -27.28 9.15
N LEU A 539 1.31 -26.67 8.36
CA LEU A 539 1.08 -25.34 7.77
C LEU A 539 -0.15 -25.35 6.85
N TRP A 540 -0.27 -26.36 5.97
CA TRP A 540 -1.37 -26.47 5.01
C TRP A 540 -2.73 -26.63 5.65
N ARG A 541 -2.83 -27.43 6.72
CA ARG A 541 -4.10 -27.67 7.41
C ARG A 541 -4.67 -26.38 8.04
N ARG A 542 -3.79 -25.46 8.43
CA ARG A 542 -4.15 -24.33 9.28
C ARG A 542 -4.15 -23.00 8.54
N VAL A 543 -3.03 -22.64 7.93
CA VAL A 543 -2.74 -21.28 7.44
C VAL A 543 -3.76 -20.82 6.38
N PRO A 544 -4.17 -21.64 5.38
CA PRO A 544 -5.14 -21.22 4.36
C PRO A 544 -6.48 -20.78 4.94
N ALA A 545 -7.03 -21.51 5.92
CA ALA A 545 -8.33 -21.20 6.50
C ALA A 545 -8.34 -19.87 7.27
N VAL A 546 -7.19 -19.47 7.83
CA VAL A 546 -7.07 -18.27 8.67
C VAL A 546 -6.60 -17.06 7.86
N PHE A 547 -5.67 -17.28 6.94
CA PHE A 547 -4.91 -16.22 6.26
C PHE A 547 -4.92 -16.31 4.73
N GLY A 548 -5.50 -17.37 4.16
CA GLY A 548 -5.56 -17.60 2.73
C GLY A 548 -4.32 -18.26 2.14
N LEU A 549 -4.45 -18.72 0.89
CA LEU A 549 -3.41 -19.38 0.12
C LEU A 549 -2.10 -18.55 0.02
N PRO A 550 -2.10 -17.22 -0.23
CA PRO A 550 -0.87 -16.44 -0.24
C PRO A 550 0.00 -16.59 1.00
N ALA A 551 -0.61 -16.66 2.19
CA ALA A 551 0.13 -16.81 3.43
C ALA A 551 0.80 -18.19 3.52
N VAL A 552 0.11 -19.28 3.16
CA VAL A 552 0.72 -20.61 3.19
C VAL A 552 1.80 -20.77 2.11
N LEU A 553 1.65 -20.10 0.96
CA LEU A 553 2.68 -20.09 -0.09
C LEU A 553 3.97 -19.46 0.40
N ARG A 554 3.90 -18.37 1.20
CA ARG A 554 5.07 -17.81 1.88
C ARG A 554 5.67 -18.76 2.91
N CYS A 555 4.83 -19.43 3.70
CA CYS A 555 5.31 -20.42 4.67
C CYS A 555 6.06 -21.58 3.99
N LEU A 556 5.52 -22.10 2.89
CA LEU A 556 6.15 -23.19 2.13
C LEU A 556 7.41 -22.72 1.39
N ALA A 557 7.41 -21.51 0.83
CA ALA A 557 8.62 -20.92 0.26
C ALA A 557 9.73 -20.77 1.31
N ALA A 558 9.38 -20.37 2.54
CA ALA A 558 10.34 -20.31 3.66
C ALA A 558 10.82 -21.71 4.06
N LEU A 559 9.93 -22.69 4.19
CA LEU A 559 10.26 -24.07 4.52
C LEU A 559 11.24 -24.68 3.50
N TRP A 560 10.99 -24.47 2.21
CA TRP A 560 11.80 -25.06 1.14
C TRP A 560 13.16 -24.36 0.92
N ARG A 561 13.39 -23.20 1.53
CA ARG A 561 14.70 -22.54 1.57
C ARG A 561 15.62 -23.09 2.64
N LEU A 562 15.10 -23.87 3.58
CA LEU A 562 15.94 -24.47 4.61
C LEU A 562 16.88 -25.49 3.96
N PRO A 563 18.14 -25.62 4.42
CA PRO A 563 19.14 -26.55 3.87
C PRO A 563 18.82 -28.05 4.08
N GLY A 564 17.56 -28.40 4.33
CA GLY A 564 17.03 -29.74 4.59
C GLY A 564 16.08 -29.71 5.80
N GLU A 565 14.81 -30.09 5.59
CA GLU A 565 13.80 -30.13 6.67
C GLU A 565 14.24 -31.06 7.82
N GLU A 566 14.90 -32.17 7.50
CA GLU A 566 15.39 -33.17 8.47
C GLU A 566 16.37 -32.60 9.50
N VAL A 567 17.22 -31.64 9.11
CA VAL A 567 18.19 -31.02 10.01
C VAL A 567 17.48 -30.23 11.12
N PHE A 568 16.40 -29.53 10.76
CA PHE A 568 15.61 -28.79 11.73
C PHE A 568 14.69 -29.69 12.54
N LEU A 569 14.18 -30.76 11.94
CA LEU A 569 13.38 -31.77 12.64
C LEU A 569 14.18 -32.58 13.67
N ALA A 570 15.50 -32.67 13.52
CA ALA A 570 16.38 -33.26 14.53
C ALA A 570 16.50 -32.36 15.79
N ALA A 571 16.30 -31.04 15.66
CA ALA A 571 16.45 -30.07 16.74
C ALA A 571 15.13 -29.55 17.30
N HIS A 572 14.05 -29.58 16.51
CA HIS A 572 12.75 -29.01 16.84
C HIS A 572 11.61 -29.95 16.48
N ASP A 573 10.58 -29.97 17.33
CA ASP A 573 9.32 -30.65 17.02
C ASP A 573 8.66 -30.06 15.74
N PRO A 574 8.08 -30.88 14.84
CA PRO A 574 7.45 -30.39 13.61
C PRO A 574 6.40 -29.29 13.83
N ALA A 575 5.64 -29.33 14.93
CA ALA A 575 4.65 -28.31 15.25
C ALA A 575 5.30 -27.04 15.78
N ALA A 576 6.40 -27.13 16.53
CA ALA A 576 7.19 -25.96 16.94
C ALA A 576 7.78 -25.24 15.73
N LEU A 577 8.31 -26.01 14.77
CA LEU A 577 8.89 -25.50 13.53
C LEU A 577 7.82 -24.87 12.63
N ALA A 578 6.67 -25.53 12.44
CA ALA A 578 5.54 -24.99 11.70
C ALA A 578 5.01 -23.68 12.32
N ALA A 579 4.86 -23.65 13.64
CA ALA A 579 4.46 -22.45 14.38
C ALA A 579 5.48 -21.31 14.22
N GLY A 580 6.78 -21.61 14.26
CA GLY A 580 7.85 -20.65 14.01
C GLY A 580 7.78 -20.04 12.60
N ILE A 581 7.55 -20.87 11.58
CA ILE A 581 7.38 -20.41 10.19
C ILE A 581 6.12 -19.55 10.03
N GLU A 582 4.94 -20.00 10.51
CA GLU A 582 3.70 -19.20 10.47
C GLU A 582 3.90 -17.84 11.15
N ARG A 583 4.55 -17.84 12.32
CA ARG A 583 4.83 -16.66 13.13
C ARG A 583 5.74 -15.66 12.41
N MET A 584 6.80 -16.14 11.77
CA MET A 584 7.72 -15.32 11.00
C MET A 584 7.02 -14.72 9.77
N VAL A 585 6.26 -15.53 9.02
CA VAL A 585 5.51 -15.08 7.85
C VAL A 585 4.45 -14.06 8.24
N CYS A 586 3.68 -14.30 9.29
CA CYS A 586 2.67 -13.35 9.75
C CYS A 586 3.27 -12.02 10.15
N ARG A 587 4.41 -12.03 10.86
CA ARG A 587 5.13 -10.81 11.25
C ARG A 587 5.57 -10.01 10.01
N ARG A 588 6.10 -10.67 8.99
CA ARG A 588 6.56 -10.02 7.74
C ARG A 588 5.39 -9.59 6.86
N ALA A 589 4.31 -10.37 6.85
CA ALA A 589 3.07 -10.06 6.17
C ALA A 589 2.23 -8.96 6.86
N ASN A 590 2.69 -8.47 8.02
CA ASN A 590 1.97 -7.54 8.90
C ASN A 590 0.56 -8.02 9.26
N LEU A 591 0.41 -9.34 9.45
CA LEU A 591 -0.82 -9.96 9.92
C LEU A 591 -0.90 -9.84 11.44
N THR A 592 -2.09 -9.53 11.96
CA THR A 592 -2.32 -9.28 13.39
C THR A 592 -2.24 -10.52 14.27
N ALA A 593 -2.45 -11.69 13.67
CA ALA A 593 -2.22 -12.96 14.32
C ALA A 593 -0.83 -13.45 13.92
N GLY A 594 -0.10 -14.06 14.85
CA GLY A 594 1.35 -14.32 14.70
C GLY A 594 2.17 -13.87 15.90
N ARG A 595 1.54 -13.56 17.05
CA ARG A 595 2.25 -13.46 18.33
C ARG A 595 2.62 -14.87 18.79
N PHE A 596 3.73 -14.99 19.52
CA PHE A 596 4.19 -16.27 20.02
C PHE A 596 3.12 -17.04 20.81
N ALA A 597 2.36 -16.37 21.67
CA ALA A 597 1.25 -16.98 22.41
C ALA A 597 0.11 -17.48 21.49
N ASP A 598 -0.21 -16.74 20.43
CA ASP A 598 -1.29 -17.12 19.51
C ASP A 598 -0.90 -18.39 18.73
N VAL A 599 0.34 -18.44 18.21
CA VAL A 599 0.84 -19.61 17.47
C VAL A 599 1.13 -20.80 18.40
N ALA A 600 1.49 -20.55 19.67
CA ALA A 600 1.61 -21.58 20.69
C ALA A 600 0.28 -22.28 20.97
N ALA A 601 -0.78 -21.51 21.25
CA ALA A 601 -2.11 -22.05 21.49
C ALA A 601 -2.66 -22.78 20.25
N ALA A 602 -2.44 -22.19 19.08
CA ALA A 602 -2.81 -22.69 17.77
C ALA A 602 -2.26 -24.08 17.43
N TYR A 603 -0.96 -24.27 17.67
CA TYR A 603 -0.26 -25.53 17.38
C TYR A 603 -0.20 -26.47 18.59
N ARG A 604 -0.69 -26.01 19.75
CA ARG A 604 -0.60 -26.70 21.05
C ARG A 604 0.84 -27.03 21.44
N VAL A 605 1.73 -26.06 21.23
CA VAL A 605 3.18 -26.18 21.51
C VAL A 605 3.59 -25.14 22.54
N ASN A 606 4.60 -25.44 23.35
CA ASN A 606 5.17 -24.50 24.30
C ASN A 606 5.80 -23.30 23.57
N GLU A 607 5.47 -22.09 24.03
CA GLU A 607 5.99 -20.83 23.48
C GLU A 607 7.53 -20.78 23.41
N ALA A 608 8.22 -21.35 24.39
CA ALA A 608 9.68 -21.38 24.44
C ALA A 608 10.29 -22.18 23.28
N ALA A 609 9.67 -23.30 22.90
CA ALA A 609 10.12 -24.11 21.76
C ALA A 609 9.96 -23.35 20.44
N ILE A 610 8.86 -22.60 20.30
CA ILE A 610 8.61 -21.76 19.12
C ILE A 610 9.64 -20.62 19.04
N ARG A 611 9.99 -20.00 20.17
CA ARG A 611 11.03 -18.96 20.24
C ARG A 611 12.40 -19.50 19.83
N ALA A 612 12.75 -20.72 20.25
CA ALA A 612 13.99 -21.37 19.83
C ALA A 612 14.01 -21.64 18.31
N ALA A 613 12.93 -22.22 17.77
CA ALA A 613 12.78 -22.46 16.35
C ALA A 613 12.81 -21.16 15.52
N ASP A 614 12.08 -20.11 15.94
CA ASP A 614 12.04 -18.80 15.27
C ASP A 614 13.42 -18.14 15.21
N ALA A 615 14.21 -18.22 16.30
CA ALA A 615 15.55 -17.66 16.33
C ALA A 615 16.50 -18.34 15.32
N GLU A 616 16.41 -19.67 15.20
CA GLU A 616 17.22 -20.44 14.26
C GLU A 616 16.76 -20.24 12.81
N LEU A 617 15.44 -20.22 12.57
CA LEU A 617 14.84 -19.89 11.27
C LEU A 617 15.29 -18.52 10.77
N GLN A 618 15.27 -17.48 11.63
CA GLN A 618 15.71 -16.14 11.26
C GLN A 618 17.19 -16.10 10.88
N LYS A 619 18.04 -16.83 11.61
CA LYS A 619 19.47 -16.94 11.32
C LYS A 619 19.71 -17.63 9.97
N CYS A 620 19.00 -18.72 9.70
CA CYS A 620 19.19 -19.55 8.51
C CYS A 620 18.60 -18.93 7.24
N LEU A 621 17.41 -18.32 7.32
CA LEU A 621 16.74 -17.77 6.15
C LEU A 621 17.29 -16.39 5.74
N GLY A 622 17.94 -15.68 6.66
CA GLY A 622 18.63 -14.42 6.38
C GLY A 622 17.73 -13.38 5.70
N LEU A 623 16.44 -13.36 6.07
CA LEU A 623 15.43 -12.55 5.39
C LEU A 623 15.73 -11.06 5.58
N SER A 624 16.19 -10.39 4.52
CA SER A 624 16.48 -8.97 4.58
C SER A 624 15.18 -8.14 4.68
N PRO A 625 15.24 -6.91 5.21
CA PRO A 625 14.10 -5.97 5.17
C PRO A 625 13.63 -5.67 3.74
N GLN A 626 14.50 -5.88 2.77
CA GLN A 626 14.22 -5.63 1.36
C GLN A 626 13.37 -6.75 0.75
N GLN A 627 13.43 -8.01 1.22
CA GLN A 627 12.63 -9.14 0.69
C GLN A 627 11.13 -9.00 0.98
N TRP A 628 10.28 -9.31 -0.01
CA TRP A 628 8.82 -9.10 0.04
C TRP A 628 8.05 -10.08 0.92
N TRP A 629 8.70 -11.15 1.37
CA TRP A 629 8.10 -12.19 2.19
C TRP A 629 9.12 -12.72 3.19
#